data_AF-A0A956DZB0-F1
#
_entry.id   AF-A0A956DZB0-F1
#
_cell.length_a   1.000
_cell.length_b   1.000
_cell.length_c   1.000
_cell.angle_alpha   90.00
_cell.angle_beta   90.00
_cell.angle_gamma   90.00
#
_symmetry.space_group_name_H-M   'P 1'
#
loop_
_entity.id
_entity.type
_entity.pdbx_description
1 polymer ?
#
loop_
_entity_poly.entity_id
_entity_poly.type
_entity_poly.pdbx_seq_one_letter_code
_entity_poly.pdbx_strand_id
1 'polypeptide(L)'
;MTLQSLRNAGLKSLAGMVLLGAVASVTQAGCMQPPSRTARLTEAAREMNLAARFGRMDLAAEHAASGAKGHFLRRRAQWGNDIRVVDVELSGLSLKDDTNAVVQVDVAWTRMDEGQLRTTRVGQQWQDREGAWRLVREKRIAGDFGLFGEAVEDVQTKPHGDVHFPTKVIR
;
A
#
# COMPACT_ATOMS: atom_id res chain seq x y z
N MET A 1 -81.13 -18.92 57.97
CA MET A 1 -81.60 -19.22 56.60
C MET A 1 -80.59 -18.58 55.65
N THR A 2 -79.69 -19.40 55.13
CA THR A 2 -78.43 -19.05 54.45
C THR A 2 -78.62 -19.28 52.96
N LEU A 3 -78.16 -18.37 52.11
CA LEU A 3 -78.12 -18.56 50.65
C LEU A 3 -76.71 -18.26 50.11
N GLN A 4 -76.19 -19.31 49.47
CA GLN A 4 -74.97 -19.44 48.67
C GLN A 4 -74.73 -18.28 47.71
N SER A 5 -73.46 -17.93 47.47
CA SER A 5 -72.81 -18.01 46.15
C SER A 5 -71.43 -17.33 46.15
N LEU A 6 -70.60 -17.75 45.20
CA LEU A 6 -69.29 -17.23 44.77
C LEU A 6 -68.07 -17.86 45.48
N ARG A 7 -67.55 -19.00 44.98
CA ARG A 7 -66.62 -19.14 43.83
C ARG A 7 -65.34 -18.29 43.98
N ASN A 8 -64.23 -18.91 44.36
CA ASN A 8 -63.21 -19.33 43.39
C ASN A 8 -62.03 -20.02 44.08
N ALA A 9 -61.74 -21.22 43.60
CA ALA A 9 -60.62 -22.05 43.99
C ALA A 9 -59.32 -21.53 43.36
N GLY A 10 -58.32 -21.22 44.19
CA GLY A 10 -56.94 -21.01 43.78
C GLY A 10 -56.16 -22.30 43.97
N LEU A 11 -56.11 -23.15 42.93
CA LEU A 11 -55.29 -24.35 42.90
C LEU A 11 -53.87 -24.01 42.42
N LYS A 12 -52.91 -24.57 43.15
CA LYS A 12 -51.47 -24.33 43.05
C LYS A 12 -50.83 -25.02 41.83
N SER A 13 -49.62 -24.54 41.54
CA SER A 13 -48.43 -25.29 41.11
C SER A 13 -48.10 -25.47 39.62
N LEU A 14 -46.92 -24.91 39.31
CA LEU A 14 -45.74 -25.52 38.70
C LEU A 14 -45.73 -25.89 37.20
N ALA A 15 -44.73 -25.28 36.55
CA ALA A 15 -43.83 -25.87 35.56
C ALA A 15 -44.42 -26.34 34.22
N GLY A 16 -44.14 -25.56 33.17
CA GLY A 16 -44.45 -25.94 31.78
C GLY A 16 -43.68 -25.09 30.78
N MET A 17 -42.36 -25.33 30.69
CA MET A 17 -41.62 -25.44 29.42
C MET A 17 -41.89 -24.37 28.34
N VAL A 18 -41.20 -23.23 28.43
CA VAL A 18 -40.90 -22.39 27.26
C VAL A 18 -39.41 -22.51 26.96
N LEU A 19 -39.05 -23.61 26.30
CA LEU A 19 -37.80 -23.76 25.57
C LEU A 19 -38.07 -23.23 24.15
N LEU A 20 -37.64 -22.00 23.84
CA LEU A 20 -37.34 -21.60 22.46
C LEU A 20 -36.31 -20.45 22.47
N GLY A 21 -35.05 -20.87 22.45
CA GLY A 21 -33.91 -20.18 21.85
C GLY A 21 -33.75 -18.69 22.15
N ALA A 22 -33.15 -18.36 23.29
CA ALA A 22 -32.41 -17.12 23.43
C ALA A 22 -31.33 -17.07 22.34
N VAL A 23 -31.56 -16.28 21.29
CA VAL A 23 -30.54 -15.90 20.32
C VAL A 23 -29.47 -15.14 21.10
N ALA A 24 -28.40 -15.85 21.44
CA ALA A 24 -27.21 -15.29 22.06
C ALA A 24 -26.55 -14.38 21.01
N SER A 25 -26.91 -13.11 21.06
CA SER A 25 -26.23 -12.01 20.37
C SER A 25 -24.83 -11.88 20.96
N VAL A 26 -23.91 -12.73 20.53
CA VAL A 26 -22.47 -12.54 20.69
C VAL A 26 -22.11 -11.39 19.77
N THR A 27 -22.32 -10.16 20.24
CA THR A 27 -21.68 -8.99 19.65
C THR A 27 -20.19 -9.15 19.93
N GLN A 28 -19.44 -9.67 18.96
CA GLN A 28 -18.00 -9.57 18.98
C GLN A 28 -17.64 -8.08 18.99
N ALA A 29 -17.40 -7.55 20.20
CA ALA A 29 -16.59 -6.36 20.39
C ALA A 29 -15.17 -6.73 19.93
N GLY A 30 -14.94 -6.64 18.62
CA GLY A 30 -13.60 -6.72 18.07
C GLY A 30 -12.79 -5.61 18.71
N CYS A 31 -11.76 -5.97 19.46
CA CYS A 31 -10.82 -5.01 20.02
C CYS A 31 -10.18 -4.25 18.85
N MET A 32 -10.65 -3.03 18.57
CA MET A 32 -10.01 -2.10 17.66
C MET A 32 -8.73 -1.57 18.33
N GLN A 33 -7.67 -2.39 18.33
CA GLN A 33 -6.36 -1.94 18.77
C GLN A 33 -5.80 -0.98 17.72
N PRO A 34 -5.21 0.17 18.13
CA PRO A 34 -4.54 1.06 17.20
C PRO A 34 -3.47 0.32 16.40
N PRO A 35 -3.28 0.65 15.10
CA PRO A 35 -2.27 0.01 14.28
C PRO A 35 -0.88 0.21 14.90
N SER A 36 -0.04 -0.83 14.80
CA SER A 36 1.34 -0.75 15.26
C SER A 36 2.13 0.31 14.47
N ARG A 37 3.24 0.80 15.03
CA ARG A 37 4.10 1.79 14.35
C ARG A 37 4.57 1.32 12.97
N THR A 38 4.94 0.04 12.87
CA THR A 38 5.32 -0.60 11.61
C THR A 38 4.15 -0.64 10.64
N ALA A 39 2.94 -0.96 11.10
CA ALA A 39 1.75 -0.95 10.24
C ALA A 39 1.48 0.46 9.69
N ARG A 40 1.54 1.50 10.53
CA ARG A 40 1.38 2.90 10.10
C ARG A 40 2.46 3.33 9.10
N LEU A 41 3.71 2.91 9.30
CA LEU A 41 4.81 3.18 8.36
C LEU A 41 4.58 2.50 7.02
N THR A 42 4.24 1.21 7.04
CA THR A 42 3.94 0.43 5.83
C THR A 42 2.80 1.06 5.04
N GLU A 43 1.74 1.49 5.73
CA GLU A 43 0.60 2.14 5.10
C GLU A 43 1.01 3.47 4.45
N ALA A 44 1.65 4.37 5.21
CA ALA A 44 2.11 5.66 4.70
C ALA A 44 3.06 5.51 3.50
N ALA A 45 3.97 4.54 3.55
CA ALA A 45 4.88 4.27 2.45
C ALA A 45 4.15 3.68 1.24
N ARG A 46 3.20 2.77 1.44
CA ARG A 46 2.38 2.19 0.36
C ARG A 46 1.55 3.27 -0.32
N GLU A 47 0.78 4.05 0.44
CA GLU A 47 -0.08 5.12 -0.05
C GLU A 47 0.72 6.13 -0.88
N MET A 48 1.85 6.61 -0.35
CA MET A 48 2.72 7.52 -1.07
C MET A 48 3.22 6.95 -2.39
N ASN A 49 3.75 5.71 -2.39
CA ASN A 49 4.34 5.13 -3.59
C ASN A 49 3.27 4.78 -4.64
N LEU A 50 2.07 4.32 -4.23
CA LEU A 50 0.96 4.09 -5.14
C LEU A 50 0.43 5.39 -5.74
N ALA A 51 0.23 6.43 -4.92
CA ALA A 51 -0.15 7.75 -5.41
C ALA A 51 0.87 8.27 -6.43
N ALA A 52 2.17 8.14 -6.13
CA ALA A 52 3.23 8.55 -7.04
C ALA A 52 3.20 7.76 -8.37
N ARG A 53 3.02 6.44 -8.31
CA ARG A 53 2.91 5.60 -9.52
C ARG A 53 1.79 6.05 -10.45
N PHE A 54 0.63 6.41 -9.89
CA PHE A 54 -0.53 6.84 -10.67
C PHE A 54 -0.52 8.34 -11.02
N GLY A 55 0.61 9.02 -10.84
CA GLY A 55 0.74 10.45 -11.16
C GLY A 55 0.02 11.39 -10.19
N ARG A 56 -0.52 10.88 -9.07
CA ARG A 56 -1.12 11.66 -7.98
C ARG A 56 -0.04 12.28 -7.09
N MET A 57 0.79 13.13 -7.70
CA MET A 57 1.90 13.81 -7.00
C MET A 57 1.41 14.78 -5.94
N ASP A 58 0.19 15.32 -6.09
CA ASP A 58 -0.52 16.08 -5.07
C ASP A 58 -0.60 15.30 -3.76
N LEU A 59 -1.15 14.07 -3.81
CA LEU A 59 -1.30 13.19 -2.65
C LEU A 59 0.04 12.62 -2.18
N ALA A 60 0.87 12.15 -3.11
CA ALA A 60 2.15 11.55 -2.76
C ALA A 60 3.05 12.54 -2.00
N ALA A 61 3.03 13.81 -2.39
CA ALA A 61 3.81 14.86 -1.75
C ALA A 61 3.30 15.26 -0.36
N GLU A 62 2.10 14.83 0.05
CA GLU A 62 1.62 15.01 1.43
C GLU A 62 2.40 14.14 2.41
N HIS A 63 2.83 12.95 2.00
CA HIS A 63 3.65 12.08 2.86
C HIS A 63 5.09 12.56 3.00
N ALA A 64 5.55 13.51 2.17
CA ALA A 64 6.87 14.11 2.33
C ALA A 64 6.90 15.12 3.49
N ALA A 65 7.99 15.12 4.26
CA ALA A 65 8.24 16.18 5.23
C ALA A 65 8.31 17.54 4.51
N SER A 66 7.90 18.62 5.18
CA SER A 66 7.84 19.96 4.59
C SER A 66 9.16 20.38 3.94
N GLY A 67 10.29 20.12 4.61
CA GLY A 67 11.64 20.39 4.07
C GLY A 67 12.09 19.46 2.94
N ALA A 68 11.42 18.33 2.73
CA ALA A 68 11.75 17.34 1.69
C ALA A 68 10.84 17.46 0.45
N LYS A 69 9.67 18.09 0.57
CA LYS A 69 8.62 18.13 -0.47
C LYS A 69 9.12 18.63 -1.83
N GLY A 70 9.85 19.74 -1.86
CA GLY A 70 10.36 20.31 -3.12
C GLY A 70 11.36 19.40 -3.82
N HIS A 71 12.19 18.69 -3.05
CA HIS A 71 13.14 17.73 -3.59
C HIS A 71 12.45 16.44 -4.07
N PHE A 72 11.44 15.96 -3.32
CA PHE A 72 10.59 14.84 -3.73
C PHE A 72 9.92 15.07 -5.08
N LEU A 73 9.30 16.26 -5.26
CA LEU A 73 8.64 16.64 -6.50
C LEU A 73 9.63 16.77 -7.66
N ARG A 74 10.77 17.45 -7.44
CA ARG A 74 11.79 17.64 -8.49
C ARG A 74 12.30 16.31 -9.05
N ARG A 75 12.54 15.31 -8.20
CA ARG A 75 13.01 13.99 -8.63
C ARG A 75 12.00 13.20 -9.45
N ARG A 76 10.71 13.55 -9.35
CA ARG A 76 9.61 12.91 -10.09
C ARG A 76 9.06 13.80 -11.21
N ALA A 77 9.73 14.90 -11.54
CA ALA A 77 9.25 15.84 -12.55
C ALA A 77 9.10 15.20 -13.95
N GLN A 78 9.90 14.18 -14.24
CA GLN A 78 9.86 13.43 -15.50
C GLN A 78 8.85 12.26 -15.48
N TRP A 79 8.28 11.92 -14.33
CA TRP A 79 7.34 10.81 -14.22
C TRP A 79 6.03 11.17 -14.93
N GLY A 80 5.56 10.28 -15.79
CA GLY A 80 4.39 10.50 -16.65
C GLY A 80 4.69 11.22 -17.96
N ASN A 81 5.88 11.84 -18.09
CA ASN A 81 6.33 12.50 -19.32
C ASN A 81 7.36 11.64 -20.05
N ASP A 82 8.56 11.52 -19.47
CA ASP A 82 9.68 10.78 -20.08
C ASP A 82 9.82 9.39 -19.44
N ILE A 83 9.36 9.23 -18.20
CA ILE A 83 9.47 8.01 -17.40
C ILE A 83 8.06 7.46 -17.14
N ARG A 84 7.82 6.22 -17.53
CA ARG A 84 6.62 5.47 -17.15
C ARG A 84 6.94 4.54 -15.99
N VAL A 85 6.33 4.77 -14.83
CA VAL A 85 6.39 3.82 -13.73
C VAL A 85 5.42 2.68 -14.01
N VAL A 86 5.98 1.48 -14.17
CA VAL A 86 5.25 0.25 -14.46
C VAL A 86 4.78 -0.39 -13.16
N ASP A 87 5.64 -0.50 -12.15
CA ASP A 87 5.35 -1.12 -10.86
C ASP A 87 6.08 -0.48 -9.68
N VAL A 88 5.52 -0.60 -8.48
CA VAL A 88 6.16 -0.21 -7.21
C VAL A 88 5.90 -1.28 -6.16
N GLU A 89 6.98 -1.79 -5.56
CA GLU A 89 6.92 -2.84 -4.55
C GLU A 89 7.74 -2.45 -3.32
N LEU A 90 7.17 -2.60 -2.13
CA LEU A 90 7.91 -2.43 -0.87
C LEU A 90 8.72 -3.70 -0.61
N SER A 91 10.01 -3.66 -0.90
CA SER A 91 10.91 -4.82 -0.83
C SER A 91 11.60 -5.00 0.53
N GLY A 92 11.50 -4.02 1.43
CA GLY A 92 12.02 -4.15 2.78
C GLY A 92 11.66 -2.99 3.70
N LEU A 93 11.68 -3.25 5.00
CA LEU A 93 11.43 -2.25 6.03
C LEU A 93 12.32 -2.52 7.23
N SER A 94 12.94 -1.47 7.77
CA SER A 94 13.78 -1.53 8.97
C SER A 94 13.52 -0.29 9.82
N LEU A 95 12.97 -0.49 11.02
CA LEU A 95 12.99 0.53 12.07
C LEU A 95 14.45 0.68 12.55
N LYS A 96 14.95 1.92 12.60
CA LYS A 96 16.28 2.25 13.15
C LYS A 96 16.18 2.58 14.63
N ASP A 97 15.10 3.26 15.00
CA ASP A 97 14.71 3.53 16.37
C ASP A 97 13.19 3.76 16.39
N ASP A 98 12.70 4.31 17.49
CA ASP A 98 11.28 4.58 17.72
C ASP A 98 10.65 5.58 16.77
N THR A 99 11.47 6.42 16.14
CA THR A 99 11.06 7.56 15.30
C THR A 99 11.68 7.56 13.92
N ASN A 100 12.66 6.72 13.64
CA ASN A 100 13.35 6.69 12.34
C ASN A 100 13.28 5.30 11.72
N ALA A 101 13.06 5.26 10.41
CA ALA A 101 12.97 4.02 9.66
C ALA A 101 13.53 4.16 8.25
N VAL A 102 13.86 3.01 7.65
CA VAL A 102 14.21 2.89 6.24
C VAL A 102 13.27 1.89 5.58
N VAL A 103 12.63 2.32 4.50
CA VAL A 103 11.83 1.48 3.61
C VAL A 103 12.60 1.32 2.30
N GLN A 104 12.70 0.10 1.77
CA GLN A 104 13.22 -0.18 0.45
C GLN A 104 12.05 -0.38 -0.50
N VAL A 105 12.13 0.27 -1.66
CA VAL A 105 11.10 0.20 -2.70
C VAL A 105 11.77 -0.17 -4.01
N ASP A 106 11.31 -1.24 -4.63
CA ASP A 106 11.65 -1.59 -6.00
C ASP A 106 10.67 -0.89 -6.93
N VAL A 107 11.22 -0.13 -7.87
CA VAL A 107 10.45 0.61 -8.87
C VAL A 107 10.78 0.02 -10.22
N ALA A 108 9.78 -0.56 -10.89
CA ALA A 108 9.88 -1.01 -12.27
C ALA A 108 9.40 0.12 -13.19
N TRP A 109 10.17 0.45 -14.22
CA TRP A 109 9.90 1.60 -15.07
C TRP A 109 10.49 1.43 -16.47
N THR A 110 9.99 2.22 -17.41
CA THR A 110 10.57 2.37 -18.76
C THR A 110 10.74 3.85 -19.05
N ARG A 111 11.65 4.22 -19.95
CA ARG A 111 11.50 5.51 -20.65
C ARG A 111 10.42 5.39 -21.73
N MET A 112 9.89 6.51 -22.18
CA MET A 112 8.88 6.53 -23.24
C MET A 112 9.48 6.34 -24.63
N ASP A 113 10.76 6.65 -24.81
CA ASP A 113 11.52 6.51 -26.05
C ASP A 113 12.22 5.15 -26.19
N GLU A 114 12.19 4.32 -25.14
CA GLU A 114 12.82 3.00 -25.11
C GLU A 114 11.82 1.90 -24.70
N GLY A 115 11.95 0.71 -25.29
CA GLY A 115 11.13 -0.46 -24.93
C GLY A 115 11.66 -1.28 -23.75
N GLN A 116 12.70 -0.82 -23.07
CA GLN A 116 13.40 -1.60 -22.04
C GLN A 116 12.75 -1.42 -20.66
N LEU A 117 12.36 -2.54 -20.04
CA LEU A 117 11.98 -2.56 -18.63
C LEU A 117 13.22 -2.47 -17.75
N ARG A 118 13.26 -1.45 -16.91
CA ARG A 118 14.30 -1.16 -15.92
C ARG A 118 13.77 -1.37 -14.52
N THR A 119 14.66 -1.63 -13.58
CA THR A 119 14.33 -1.71 -12.15
C THR A 119 15.34 -0.97 -11.31
N THR A 120 14.85 -0.07 -10.46
CA THR A 120 15.66 0.72 -9.54
C THR A 120 15.20 0.50 -8.11
N ARG A 121 16.13 0.15 -7.22
CA ARG A 121 15.84 0.06 -5.79
C ARG A 121 16.11 1.39 -5.11
N VAL A 122 15.09 1.93 -4.47
CA VAL A 122 15.12 3.21 -3.74
C VAL A 122 15.08 2.94 -2.25
N GLY A 123 16.06 3.48 -1.51
CA GLY A 123 16.02 3.57 -0.06
C GLY A 123 15.35 4.86 0.38
N GLN A 124 14.21 4.75 1.06
CA GLN A 124 13.42 5.83 1.60
C GLN A 124 13.64 5.93 3.12
N GLN A 125 14.05 7.11 3.59
CA GLN A 125 14.20 7.42 5.01
C GLN A 125 12.94 8.11 5.50
N TRP A 126 12.37 7.56 6.55
CA TRP A 126 11.11 8.00 7.15
C TRP A 126 11.32 8.41 8.59
N GLN A 127 10.61 9.45 9.00
CA GLN A 127 10.60 9.93 10.39
C GLN A 127 9.16 10.01 10.89
N ASP A 128 8.89 9.44 12.08
CA ASP A 128 7.64 9.63 12.81
C ASP A 128 7.65 11.00 13.47
N ARG A 129 6.62 11.80 13.20
CA ARG A 129 6.37 13.08 13.86
C ARG A 129 4.96 13.04 14.43
N GLU A 130 4.87 12.93 15.76
CA GLU A 130 3.60 12.93 16.50
C GLU A 130 2.63 11.82 16.02
N GLY A 131 3.17 10.67 15.62
CA GLY A 131 2.40 9.52 15.15
C GLY A 131 2.15 9.48 13.64
N ALA A 132 2.60 10.50 12.89
CA ALA A 132 2.57 10.54 11.44
C ALA A 132 3.97 10.33 10.83
N TRP A 133 4.13 9.25 10.08
CA TRP A 133 5.34 8.98 9.32
C TRP A 133 5.45 9.89 8.10
N ARG A 134 6.60 10.56 7.95
CA ARG A 134 6.92 11.43 6.82
C ARG A 134 8.23 11.04 6.16
N LEU A 135 8.24 11.04 4.83
CA LEU A 135 9.44 10.84 4.03
C LEU A 135 10.35 12.05 4.17
N VAL A 136 11.56 11.86 4.70
CA VAL A 136 12.56 12.94 4.85
C VAL A 136 13.62 12.91 3.76
N ARG A 137 13.90 11.74 3.20
CA ARG A 137 14.91 11.56 2.15
C ARG A 137 14.65 10.28 1.39
N GLU A 138 15.05 10.27 0.13
CA GLU A 138 15.19 9.04 -0.63
C GLU A 138 16.52 9.04 -1.37
N LYS A 139 16.98 7.87 -1.83
CA LYS A 139 18.11 7.74 -2.75
C LYS A 139 18.04 6.39 -3.45
N ARG A 140 18.56 6.31 -4.67
CA ARG A 140 18.85 5.02 -5.28
C ARG A 140 19.89 4.29 -4.44
N ILE A 141 19.67 3.01 -4.19
CA ILE A 141 20.60 2.14 -3.46
C ILE A 141 21.06 0.95 -4.29
N ALA A 142 20.33 0.57 -5.34
CA ALA A 142 20.73 -0.44 -6.31
C ALA A 142 19.91 -0.31 -7.62
N GLY A 143 20.24 -1.13 -8.61
CA GLY A 143 19.53 -1.18 -9.90
C GLY A 143 19.88 -0.04 -10.84
N ASP A 144 19.05 0.11 -11.86
CA ASP A 144 19.27 1.00 -13.00
C ASP A 144 19.30 2.49 -12.60
N PHE A 145 20.08 3.27 -13.34
CA PHE A 145 20.10 4.73 -13.27
C PHE A 145 18.98 5.32 -14.13
N GLY A 146 18.59 6.56 -13.86
CA GLY A 146 17.67 7.33 -14.71
C GLY A 146 16.28 7.54 -14.12
N LEU A 147 15.90 6.77 -13.09
CA LEU A 147 14.59 6.93 -12.43
C LEU A 147 14.37 8.35 -11.88
N PHE A 148 15.44 9.02 -11.44
CA PHE A 148 15.41 10.40 -10.93
C PHE A 148 15.97 11.41 -11.94
N GLY A 149 16.01 11.05 -13.23
CA GLY A 149 16.52 11.89 -14.30
C GLY A 149 18.05 11.91 -14.41
N GLU A 150 18.74 10.96 -13.80
CA GLU A 150 20.17 10.79 -14.06
C GLU A 150 20.43 10.44 -15.54
N ALA A 151 21.51 10.97 -16.12
CA ALA A 151 21.92 10.56 -17.45
C ALA A 151 22.23 9.05 -17.46
N VAL A 152 21.67 8.35 -18.44
CA VAL A 152 21.96 6.94 -18.72
C VAL A 152 22.65 6.94 -20.06
N GLU A 153 23.86 6.37 -20.12
CA GLU A 153 24.48 6.09 -21.42
C GLU A 153 23.66 4.99 -22.08
N ASP A 154 22.98 5.32 -23.18
CA ASP A 154 22.31 4.33 -24.00
C ASP A 154 23.38 3.45 -24.62
N VAL A 155 23.52 2.23 -24.09
CA VAL A 155 24.24 1.18 -24.80
C VAL A 155 23.35 0.83 -25.99
N GLN A 156 23.54 1.53 -27.11
CA GLN A 156 22.91 1.16 -28.37
C GLN A 156 23.28 -0.30 -28.66
N THR A 157 22.37 -1.22 -28.38
CA THR A 157 22.42 -2.55 -28.98
C THR A 157 22.31 -2.32 -30.47
N LYS A 158 23.42 -2.53 -31.19
CA LYS A 158 23.44 -2.52 -32.66
C LYS A 158 22.20 -3.28 -33.15
N PRO A 159 21.44 -2.74 -34.11
CA PRO A 159 20.35 -3.48 -34.72
C PRO A 159 20.87 -4.85 -35.12
N HIS A 160 20.38 -5.92 -34.47
CA HIS A 160 20.55 -7.24 -35.02
C HIS A 160 19.80 -7.22 -36.34
N GLY A 161 20.52 -7.17 -37.46
CA GLY A 161 19.90 -7.17 -38.78
C GLY A 161 18.93 -8.34 -38.85
N ASP A 162 17.70 -8.07 -39.29
CA ASP A 162 16.65 -9.07 -39.39
C ASP A 162 17.19 -10.28 -40.16
N VAL A 163 17.40 -11.39 -39.45
CA VAL A 163 17.73 -12.66 -40.08
C VAL A 163 16.46 -13.17 -40.74
N HIS A 164 16.24 -12.79 -41.99
CA HIS A 164 15.17 -13.37 -42.80
C HIS A 164 15.43 -14.87 -42.96
N PHE A 165 14.66 -15.69 -42.25
CA PHE A 165 14.67 -17.13 -42.45
C PHE A 165 13.99 -17.44 -43.79
N PRO A 166 14.64 -18.18 -44.71
CA PRO A 166 14.01 -18.55 -45.97
C PRO A 166 12.81 -19.46 -45.70
N THR A 167 11.60 -18.98 -46.02
CA THR A 167 10.39 -19.81 -45.96
C THR A 167 10.40 -20.77 -47.13
N LYS A 168 10.69 -22.05 -46.87
CA LYS A 168 10.58 -23.11 -47.88
C LYS A 168 9.14 -23.62 -47.93
N VAL A 169 8.43 -23.35 -49.03
CA VAL A 169 7.12 -23.94 -49.29
C VAL A 169 7.34 -25.39 -49.74
N ILE A 170 6.78 -26.35 -48.99
CA ILE A 170 6.73 -27.75 -49.41
C ILE A 170 5.55 -27.87 -50.38
N ARG A 171 5.80 -28.31 -51.62
CA ARG A 171 4.79 -28.66 -52.61
C ARG A 171 4.60 -30.17 -52.64
#